data_AF-A0A2V6QBV2-F1
#
_entry.id   AF-A0A2V6QBV2-F1
#
_cell.length_a   1.000
_cell.length_b   1.000
_cell.length_c   1.000
_cell.angle_alpha   90.00
_cell.angle_beta   90.00
_cell.angle_gamma   90.00
#
_symmetry.space_group_name_H-M   'P 1'
#
loop_
_entity.id
_entity.type
_entity.pdbx_description
1 polymer ?
#
loop_
_entity_poly.entity_id
_entity_poly.type
_entity_poly.pdbx_seq_one_letter_code
_entity_poly.pdbx_strand_id
1 'polypeptide(L)'
;MRLRFWGTRGSIAKPGPATVRYGGNTSCVEARSAAGTLLVLDCGTGAHGLGQALAAERTTPYRGHMLITHTHWDHIQGFPFFAPLFLPGDEWDVYAPRGLRESLRETLAGQMQYKYFPVSLEQFEAVIRYHDLVEGAFTIGDIRVTARYLNHPALTLGYRLEVDGVSVAYATDHEPHSRGLADGRGELDGEDRRHAEFLAGADLVIHDSQYTAAEYATKAGWGHSTVESVVTVARAAQARRLALFHHDPMRDDDALDVLVEAARHMAGSSVEVFAAAEGMTVDVVPTATPRGATSPAPLGATTRVPADMLAQTVLVGIDEPTLRGRLIEAVHADGLGLTTATDVDTVFEQARVASPSLILLGRRLGGRDGLEAARALRKAEAFTKDVPIVLVAAREDEADRTAGAEAGVTDWLVAPFSMLYARTRIRAWALRQACRWIAAPAPADEPARVRALHARGILDTPPEERFDRITRLARRLFDVPAALVTLVDSERQWFKSAPGLEIRETPRDLSFCSYTIHQDTMFVVPDALTDPRFADNPMVSGEPRLRFYAGRPVRIDGRRVGTLCVVDSRPRQLGDEDLQALDDLAALVEKELS
;
A
#
# COMPACT_ATOMS: atom_id res chain seq x y z
N MET A 1 -17.40 13.43 -2.84
CA MET A 1 -16.12 13.95 -2.31
C MET A 1 -15.78 15.30 -2.94
N ARG A 2 -15.38 16.29 -2.13
CA ARG A 2 -14.91 17.61 -2.61
C ARG A 2 -13.39 17.70 -2.49
N LEU A 3 -12.72 18.19 -3.53
CA LEU A 3 -11.28 18.44 -3.54
C LEU A 3 -10.97 19.90 -3.80
N ARG A 4 -9.90 20.42 -3.17
CA ARG A 4 -9.37 21.76 -3.44
C ARG A 4 -7.86 21.71 -3.57
N PHE A 5 -7.35 22.29 -4.64
CA PHE A 5 -5.92 22.36 -4.92
C PHE A 5 -5.33 23.62 -4.26
N TRP A 6 -4.36 23.41 -3.37
CA TRP A 6 -3.66 24.48 -2.65
C TRP A 6 -2.23 24.69 -3.15
N GLY A 7 -1.66 23.69 -3.81
CA GLY A 7 -0.44 23.80 -4.60
C GLY A 7 -0.39 22.70 -5.66
N THR A 8 0.15 23.04 -6.82
CA THR A 8 0.07 22.24 -8.06
C THR A 8 1.43 22.10 -8.75
N ARG A 9 2.46 22.77 -8.26
CA ARG A 9 3.80 22.82 -8.84
C ARG A 9 4.68 21.69 -8.34
N GLY A 10 5.55 21.19 -9.21
CA GLY A 10 6.55 20.20 -8.84
C GLY A 10 7.92 20.79 -8.50
N SER A 11 8.72 20.00 -7.80
CA SER A 11 10.14 20.19 -7.46
C SER A 11 10.47 21.37 -6.55
N ILE A 12 9.98 22.59 -6.86
CA ILE A 12 10.17 23.81 -6.06
C ILE A 12 8.98 24.75 -6.20
N ALA A 13 8.74 25.56 -5.17
CA ALA A 13 7.80 26.65 -5.28
C ALA A 13 8.33 27.72 -6.25
N LYS A 14 7.47 28.17 -7.17
CA LYS A 14 7.77 29.24 -8.13
C LYS A 14 6.57 30.18 -8.34
N PRO A 15 6.15 30.92 -7.30
CA PRO A 15 5.17 31.98 -7.49
C PRO A 15 5.78 33.10 -8.33
N GLY A 16 5.03 33.62 -9.30
CA GLY A 16 5.45 34.75 -10.11
C GLY A 16 4.40 35.16 -11.12
N PRO A 17 4.58 36.30 -11.82
CA PRO A 17 3.61 36.80 -12.80
C PRO A 17 3.28 35.83 -13.94
N ALA A 18 4.18 34.88 -14.21
CA ALA A 18 4.04 33.88 -15.27
C ALA A 18 3.41 32.55 -14.79
N THR A 19 3.02 32.45 -13.51
CA THR A 19 2.47 31.22 -12.88
C THR A 19 1.19 31.49 -12.10
N VAL A 20 0.52 32.61 -12.37
CA VAL A 20 -0.66 33.05 -11.62
C VAL A 20 -1.89 32.19 -11.93
N ARG A 21 -2.02 31.71 -13.17
CA ARG A 21 -3.20 30.96 -13.62
C ARG A 21 -3.25 29.57 -13.00
N TYR A 22 -2.12 28.87 -12.96
CA TYR A 22 -2.06 27.50 -12.44
C TYR A 22 -1.48 27.40 -11.02
N GLY A 23 -0.79 28.43 -10.55
CA GLY A 23 -0.18 28.46 -9.22
C GLY A 23 1.33 28.17 -9.23
N GLY A 24 1.99 28.59 -8.16
CA GLY A 24 3.42 28.43 -7.94
C GLY A 24 3.79 27.68 -6.66
N ASN A 25 2.85 27.40 -5.76
CA ASN A 25 3.01 26.54 -4.61
C ASN A 25 3.08 25.07 -5.01
N THR A 26 3.85 24.31 -4.24
CA THR A 26 4.05 22.88 -4.43
C THR A 26 2.95 22.03 -3.82
N SER A 27 2.88 20.77 -4.27
CA SER A 27 1.86 19.76 -4.00
C SER A 27 1.16 19.87 -2.65
N CYS A 28 -0.12 20.24 -2.69
CA CYS A 28 -1.01 20.15 -1.54
C CYS A 28 -2.46 20.13 -2.04
N VAL A 29 -3.20 19.08 -1.71
CA VAL A 29 -4.61 18.93 -2.08
C VAL A 29 -5.43 18.62 -0.84
N GLU A 30 -6.46 19.43 -0.58
CA GLU A 30 -7.46 19.14 0.44
C GLU A 30 -8.54 18.25 -0.16
N ALA A 31 -8.94 17.19 0.55
CA ALA A 31 -10.08 16.35 0.20
C ALA A 31 -11.02 16.19 1.40
N ARG A 32 -12.32 16.34 1.15
CA ARG A 32 -13.38 16.17 2.16
C ARG A 32 -14.47 15.21 1.70
N SER A 33 -14.81 14.24 2.55
CA SER A 33 -15.99 13.39 2.34
C SER A 33 -17.29 14.13 2.71
N ALA A 34 -18.43 13.58 2.32
CA ALA A 34 -19.73 14.13 2.72
C ALA A 34 -19.95 14.08 4.25
N ALA A 35 -19.36 13.10 4.95
CA ALA A 35 -19.40 13.02 6.40
C ALA A 35 -18.45 13.99 7.11
N GLY A 36 -17.61 14.71 6.37
CA GLY A 36 -16.70 15.72 6.90
C GLY A 36 -15.29 15.24 7.24
N THR A 37 -14.92 13.99 6.89
CA THR A 37 -13.54 13.51 7.05
C THR A 37 -12.59 14.35 6.21
N LEU A 38 -11.58 14.93 6.85
CA LEU A 38 -10.59 15.82 6.23
C LEU A 38 -9.29 15.07 5.94
N LEU A 39 -8.95 14.96 4.66
CA LEU A 39 -7.66 14.50 4.18
C LEU A 39 -6.87 15.65 3.54
N VAL A 40 -5.56 15.63 3.74
CA VAL A 40 -4.59 16.47 3.03
C VAL A 40 -3.64 15.54 2.28
N LEU A 41 -3.61 15.63 0.96
CA LEU A 41 -2.71 14.87 0.09
C LEU A 41 -1.47 15.73 -0.18
N ASP A 42 -0.34 15.27 0.32
CA ASP A 42 0.92 16.01 0.43
C ASP A 42 0.84 17.34 1.21
N CYS A 43 1.96 17.73 1.81
CA CYS A 43 2.10 18.90 2.66
C CYS A 43 3.21 19.83 2.13
N GLY A 44 3.19 20.07 0.81
CA GLY A 44 4.04 21.05 0.14
C GLY A 44 3.71 22.48 0.55
N THR A 45 4.35 23.46 -0.08
CA THR A 45 4.18 24.89 0.27
C THR A 45 2.74 25.39 0.19
N GLY A 46 1.87 24.74 -0.61
CA GLY A 46 0.44 25.03 -0.64
C GLY A 46 -0.26 24.80 0.72
N ALA A 47 0.30 23.95 1.57
CA ALA A 47 -0.23 23.68 2.91
C ALA A 47 -0.26 24.93 3.79
N HIS A 48 0.59 25.93 3.54
CA HIS A 48 0.49 27.20 4.26
C HIS A 48 -0.88 27.87 4.04
N GLY A 49 -1.31 27.99 2.78
CA GLY A 49 -2.61 28.56 2.44
C GLY A 49 -3.78 27.77 3.02
N LEU A 50 -3.73 26.44 2.90
CA LEU A 50 -4.72 25.54 3.51
C LEU A 50 -4.78 25.73 5.03
N GLY A 51 -3.63 25.73 5.70
CA GLY A 51 -3.54 25.88 7.14
C GLY A 51 -4.15 27.20 7.63
N GLN A 52 -3.91 28.31 6.92
CA GLN A 52 -4.54 29.59 7.24
C GLN A 52 -6.07 29.54 7.09
N ALA A 53 -6.58 28.91 6.03
CA ALA A 53 -8.01 28.79 5.81
C ALA A 53 -8.69 27.93 6.90
N LEU A 54 -8.09 26.80 7.24
CA LEU A 54 -8.56 25.96 8.34
C LEU A 54 -8.57 26.73 9.67
N ALA A 55 -7.48 27.43 9.99
CA ALA A 55 -7.40 28.22 11.22
C ALA A 55 -8.46 29.33 11.29
N ALA A 56 -8.76 29.97 10.16
CA ALA A 56 -9.78 31.03 10.09
C ALA A 56 -11.22 30.48 10.21
N GLU A 57 -11.49 29.29 9.71
CA GLU A 57 -12.80 28.62 9.76
C GLU A 57 -13.02 27.82 11.06
N ARG A 58 -12.00 27.74 11.92
CA ARG A 58 -11.99 26.89 13.12
C ARG A 58 -12.99 27.38 14.16
N THR A 59 -14.09 26.63 14.33
CA THR A 59 -15.04 26.80 15.44
C THR A 59 -14.83 25.79 16.56
N THR A 60 -14.29 24.62 16.22
CA THR A 60 -13.95 23.52 17.14
C THR A 60 -12.62 22.92 16.71
N PRO A 61 -11.92 22.17 17.60
CA PRO A 61 -10.69 21.51 17.21
C PRO A 61 -10.88 20.57 16.02
N TYR A 62 -9.90 20.54 15.12
CA TYR A 62 -9.91 19.64 13.96
C TYR A 62 -9.41 18.26 14.34
N ARG A 63 -9.98 17.25 13.69
CA ARG A 63 -9.35 15.95 13.51
C ARG A 63 -9.08 15.76 12.02
N GLY A 64 -7.81 15.83 11.63
CA GLY A 64 -7.37 15.79 10.23
C GLY A 64 -6.38 14.66 9.97
N HIS A 65 -6.21 14.33 8.69
CA HIS A 65 -5.31 13.27 8.25
C HIS A 65 -4.46 13.77 7.08
N MET A 66 -3.16 13.50 7.09
CA MET A 66 -2.24 13.86 6.00
C MET A 66 -1.67 12.60 5.35
N LEU A 67 -1.91 12.41 4.06
CA LEU A 67 -1.32 11.33 3.25
C LEU A 67 -0.20 11.93 2.41
N ILE A 68 1.04 11.74 2.85
CA ILE A 68 2.26 12.21 2.19
C ILE A 68 2.75 11.09 1.27
N THR A 69 2.84 11.36 -0.02
CA THR A 69 3.26 10.38 -1.03
C THR A 69 4.70 9.97 -0.86
N HIS A 70 5.60 10.91 -0.56
CA HIS A 70 6.99 10.72 -0.22
C HIS A 70 7.58 12.00 0.40
N THR A 71 8.82 11.95 0.87
CA THR A 71 9.39 13.01 1.75
C THR A 71 10.36 13.96 1.04
N HIS A 72 10.27 14.12 -0.28
CA HIS A 72 10.95 15.23 -0.95
C HIS A 72 10.35 16.57 -0.51
N TRP A 73 11.17 17.63 -0.53
CA TRP A 73 10.83 18.92 0.07
C TRP A 73 9.54 19.52 -0.48
N ASP A 74 9.32 19.45 -1.78
CA ASP A 74 8.11 19.96 -2.41
C ASP A 74 6.81 19.27 -1.93
N HIS A 75 6.89 18.12 -1.25
CA HIS A 75 5.77 17.42 -0.63
C HIS A 75 5.67 17.60 0.90
N ILE A 76 6.69 18.17 1.56
CA ILE A 76 6.72 18.30 3.05
C ILE A 76 7.11 19.69 3.57
N GLN A 77 7.54 20.62 2.70
CA GLN A 77 8.05 21.93 3.07
C GLN A 77 6.99 22.84 3.72
N GLY A 78 5.71 22.57 3.48
CA GLY A 78 4.62 23.29 4.14
C GLY A 78 4.31 22.78 5.54
N PHE A 79 4.79 21.59 5.92
CA PHE A 79 4.52 20.99 7.22
C PHE A 79 4.90 21.89 8.40
N PRO A 80 6.09 22.52 8.45
CA PRO A 80 6.45 23.45 9.52
C PRO A 80 5.60 24.74 9.56
N PHE A 81 4.86 25.02 8.49
CA PHE A 81 4.02 26.22 8.32
C PHE A 81 2.51 25.90 8.31
N PHE A 82 2.13 24.66 8.60
CA PHE A 82 0.75 24.24 8.65
C PHE A 82 0.12 24.65 9.99
N ALA A 83 -0.58 25.80 9.98
CA ALA A 83 -1.09 26.43 11.20
C ALA A 83 -1.84 25.49 12.17
N PRO A 84 -2.68 24.52 11.73
CA PRO A 84 -3.34 23.59 12.62
C PRO A 84 -2.43 22.76 13.54
N LEU A 85 -1.14 22.55 13.21
CA LEU A 85 -0.20 21.84 14.10
C LEU A 85 0.14 22.65 15.36
N PHE A 86 -0.07 23.97 15.33
CA PHE A 86 0.21 24.90 16.42
C PHE A 86 -1.03 25.22 17.24
N LEU A 87 -2.20 24.65 16.92
CA LEU A 87 -3.45 24.96 17.59
C LEU A 87 -3.78 23.88 18.63
N PRO A 88 -4.07 24.27 19.89
CA PRO A 88 -4.28 23.32 20.95
C PRO A 88 -5.60 22.58 20.77
N GLY A 89 -5.55 21.26 21.01
CA GLY A 89 -6.68 20.34 20.89
C GLY A 89 -6.92 19.81 19.47
N ASP A 90 -6.23 20.33 18.45
CA ASP A 90 -6.27 19.73 17.12
C ASP A 90 -5.54 18.37 17.15
N GLU A 91 -6.05 17.42 16.36
CA GLU A 91 -5.48 16.09 16.23
C GLU A 91 -5.16 15.81 14.76
N TRP A 92 -3.95 15.34 14.49
CA TRP A 92 -3.47 15.05 13.14
C TRP A 92 -2.81 13.69 13.07
N ASP A 93 -3.31 12.85 12.16
CA ASP A 93 -2.69 11.58 11.81
C ASP A 93 -1.94 11.75 10.48
N VAL A 94 -0.62 11.56 10.50
CA VAL A 94 0.27 11.76 9.34
C VAL A 94 0.77 10.41 8.84
N TYR A 95 0.54 10.14 7.58
CA TYR A 95 0.79 8.88 6.91
C TYR A 95 1.79 9.10 5.78
N ALA A 96 2.83 8.27 5.66
CA ALA A 96 3.80 8.37 4.57
C ALA A 96 4.51 7.03 4.35
N PRO A 97 5.16 6.80 3.19
CA PRO A 97 5.94 5.57 2.97
C PRO A 97 7.01 5.36 4.03
N ARG A 98 7.17 4.11 4.48
CA ARG A 98 8.16 3.74 5.50
C ARG A 98 9.60 4.01 5.05
N GLY A 99 10.33 4.77 5.87
CA GLY A 99 11.80 4.84 5.85
C GLY A 99 12.48 3.50 6.19
N LEU A 100 13.60 3.13 5.55
CA LEU A 100 14.35 1.91 5.90
C LEU A 100 15.08 2.04 7.26
N ARG A 101 15.48 3.26 7.63
CA ARG A 101 16.29 3.51 8.83
C ARG A 101 15.70 4.53 9.77
N GLU A 102 15.01 5.53 9.22
CA GLU A 102 14.38 6.62 9.96
C GLU A 102 12.88 6.48 9.86
N SER A 103 12.19 6.65 10.99
CA SER A 103 10.74 6.78 11.03
C SER A 103 10.29 8.05 10.30
N LEU A 104 9.02 8.08 9.88
CA LEU A 104 8.40 9.29 9.36
C LEU A 104 8.57 10.49 10.31
N ARG A 105 8.45 10.28 11.62
CA ARG A 105 8.66 11.32 12.64
C ARG A 105 10.08 11.90 12.56
N GLU A 106 11.11 11.05 12.50
CA GLU A 106 12.50 11.49 12.42
C GLU A 106 12.79 12.25 11.12
N THR A 107 12.21 11.79 10.01
CA THR A 107 12.33 12.46 8.70
C THR A 107 11.76 13.88 8.76
N LEU A 108 10.54 14.04 9.31
CA LEU A 108 9.91 15.36 9.47
C LEU A 108 10.63 16.22 10.50
N ALA A 109 11.19 15.62 11.56
CA ALA A 109 12.01 16.34 12.54
C ALA A 109 13.30 16.89 11.92
N GLY A 110 13.86 16.20 10.92
CA GLY A 110 15.09 16.59 10.22
C GLY A 110 15.04 17.97 9.58
N GLN A 111 13.93 18.30 8.88
CA GLN A 111 13.73 19.64 8.30
C GLN A 111 13.47 20.72 9.37
N MET A 112 13.09 20.31 10.58
CA MET A 112 12.81 21.18 11.72
C MET A 112 13.98 21.25 12.72
N GLN A 113 15.18 20.84 12.32
CA GLN A 113 16.38 21.06 13.13
C GLN A 113 16.63 22.56 13.28
N TYR A 114 17.04 22.99 14.48
CA TYR A 114 17.25 24.41 14.84
C TYR A 114 18.12 25.21 13.86
N LYS A 115 19.03 24.54 13.13
CA LYS A 115 19.87 25.16 12.09
C LYS A 115 19.07 25.69 10.89
N TYR A 116 17.96 25.04 10.57
CA TYR A 116 17.13 25.31 9.39
C TYR A 116 15.79 25.94 9.77
N PHE A 117 15.26 25.60 10.95
CA PHE A 117 13.96 26.07 11.41
C PHE A 117 13.95 26.27 12.92
N PRO A 118 13.38 27.37 13.45
CA PRO A 118 13.52 27.74 14.87
C PRO A 118 12.65 26.91 15.83
N VAL A 119 11.70 26.13 15.31
CA VAL A 119 10.73 25.35 16.09
C VAL A 119 10.97 23.86 15.86
N SER A 120 10.94 23.05 16.92
CA SER A 120 11.02 21.59 16.84
C SER A 120 9.63 20.94 16.89
N LEU A 121 9.51 19.66 16.54
CA LEU A 121 8.22 18.95 16.58
C LEU A 121 7.56 18.96 17.97
N GLU A 122 8.36 19.03 19.03
CA GLU A 122 7.93 19.03 20.42
C GLU A 122 7.24 20.33 20.84
N GLN A 123 7.36 21.37 20.02
CA GLN A 123 6.72 22.67 20.25
C GLN A 123 5.36 22.79 19.55
N PHE A 124 4.91 21.75 18.84
CA PHE A 124 3.55 21.68 18.34
C PHE A 124 2.54 21.47 19.47
N GLU A 125 1.42 22.18 19.42
CA GLU A 125 0.35 22.07 20.42
C GLU A 125 -0.74 21.06 20.01
N ALA A 126 -0.77 20.66 18.74
CA ALA A 126 -1.63 19.59 18.25
C ALA A 126 -1.11 18.20 18.65
N VAL A 127 -2.02 17.24 18.80
CA VAL A 127 -1.65 15.83 18.96
C VAL A 127 -1.36 15.24 17.59
N ILE A 128 -0.10 14.90 17.33
CA ILE A 128 0.33 14.33 16.06
C ILE A 128 0.69 12.86 16.22
N ARG A 129 0.11 12.01 15.39
CA ARG A 129 0.39 10.57 15.30
C ARG A 129 0.97 10.27 13.93
N TYR A 130 2.06 9.50 13.90
CA TYR A 130 2.78 9.17 12.68
C TYR A 130 2.56 7.70 12.32
N HIS A 131 2.26 7.44 11.05
CA HIS A 131 1.93 6.14 10.50
C HIS A 131 2.82 5.85 9.30
N ASP A 132 3.76 4.91 9.48
CA ASP A 132 4.57 4.42 8.37
C ASP A 132 3.73 3.46 7.51
N LEU A 133 3.56 3.82 6.23
CA LEU A 133 2.76 3.09 5.27
C LEU A 133 3.60 2.25 4.31
N VAL A 134 2.93 1.23 3.81
CA VAL A 134 3.38 0.27 2.79
C VAL A 134 2.22 0.08 1.81
N GLU A 135 2.36 -0.73 0.76
CA GLU A 135 1.23 -1.02 -0.12
C GLU A 135 0.10 -1.74 0.64
N GLY A 136 -1.13 -1.37 0.32
CA GLY A 136 -2.32 -2.02 0.84
C GLY A 136 -3.48 -1.04 0.98
N ALA A 137 -4.46 -1.36 1.80
CA ALA A 137 -5.71 -0.67 1.97
C ALA A 137 -6.11 -0.60 3.44
N PHE A 138 -6.72 0.51 3.81
CA PHE A 138 -7.12 0.84 5.17
C PHE A 138 -8.24 1.87 5.13
N THR A 139 -8.79 2.21 6.29
CA THR A 139 -9.89 3.17 6.38
C THR A 139 -9.48 4.37 7.23
N ILE A 140 -9.76 5.56 6.72
CA ILE A 140 -9.66 6.83 7.46
C ILE A 140 -11.06 7.42 7.55
N GLY A 141 -11.65 7.43 8.75
CA GLY A 141 -13.05 7.86 8.91
C GLY A 141 -13.99 7.00 8.07
N ASP A 142 -14.68 7.61 7.12
CA ASP A 142 -15.56 6.98 6.14
C ASP A 142 -14.87 6.65 4.80
N ILE A 143 -13.60 7.02 4.63
CA ILE A 143 -12.87 6.88 3.37
C ILE A 143 -12.04 5.61 3.37
N ARG A 144 -12.30 4.71 2.41
CA ARG A 144 -11.39 3.60 2.12
C ARG A 144 -10.22 4.14 1.30
N VAL A 145 -9.01 3.94 1.80
CA VAL A 145 -7.76 4.35 1.16
C VAL A 145 -7.03 3.09 0.69
N THR A 146 -6.59 3.06 -0.56
CA THR A 146 -5.67 2.04 -1.08
C THR A 146 -4.37 2.73 -1.49
N ALA A 147 -3.27 2.40 -0.82
CA ALA A 147 -1.92 2.85 -1.09
C ALA A 147 -1.16 1.85 -1.99
N ARG A 148 -0.39 2.37 -2.95
CA ARG A 148 0.45 1.56 -3.84
C ARG A 148 1.76 2.27 -4.16
N TYR A 149 2.87 1.53 -4.26
CA TYR A 149 4.15 2.12 -4.64
C TYR A 149 4.14 2.60 -6.10
N LEU A 150 4.64 3.82 -6.29
CA LEU A 150 4.89 4.45 -7.58
C LEU A 150 6.36 4.29 -7.98
N ASN A 151 6.67 4.60 -9.23
CA ASN A 151 8.02 4.54 -9.76
C ASN A 151 8.71 5.90 -9.64
N HIS A 152 9.46 6.09 -8.56
CA HIS A 152 10.14 7.34 -8.27
C HIS A 152 11.53 7.07 -7.64
N PRO A 153 12.51 8.01 -7.73
CA PRO A 153 13.80 7.91 -7.06
C PRO A 153 13.76 7.91 -5.53
N ALA A 154 12.62 8.24 -4.91
CA ALA A 154 12.35 7.97 -3.50
C ALA A 154 11.20 6.97 -3.35
N LEU A 155 11.12 6.30 -2.20
CA LEU A 155 9.99 5.43 -1.90
C LEU A 155 8.72 6.26 -1.88
N THR A 156 7.82 6.00 -2.83
CA THR A 156 6.67 6.88 -3.11
C THR A 156 5.41 6.06 -3.21
N LEU A 157 4.33 6.53 -2.59
CA LEU A 157 3.00 5.92 -2.61
C LEU A 157 2.01 6.80 -3.37
N GLY A 158 1.19 6.17 -4.20
CA GLY A 158 -0.06 6.73 -4.71
C GLY A 158 -1.23 6.27 -3.87
N TYR A 159 -2.29 7.06 -3.80
CA TYR A 159 -3.47 6.80 -2.97
C TYR A 159 -4.73 6.79 -3.82
N ARG A 160 -5.52 5.72 -3.71
CA ARG A 160 -6.89 5.64 -4.22
C ARG A 160 -7.86 5.78 -3.05
N LEU A 161 -8.72 6.79 -3.13
CA LEU A 161 -9.72 7.14 -2.13
C LEU A 161 -11.09 6.72 -2.64
N GLU A 162 -11.83 5.95 -1.86
CA GLU A 162 -13.16 5.47 -2.19
C GLU A 162 -14.13 5.81 -1.05
N VAL A 163 -15.12 6.65 -1.35
CA VAL A 163 -16.13 7.12 -0.40
C VAL A 163 -17.33 7.66 -1.16
N ASP A 164 -18.52 7.69 -0.55
CA ASP A 164 -19.73 8.29 -1.14
C ASP A 164 -20.11 7.76 -2.53
N GLY A 165 -19.68 6.54 -2.89
CA GLY A 165 -19.89 5.96 -4.22
C GLY A 165 -19.03 6.60 -5.32
N VAL A 166 -17.98 7.35 -4.97
CA VAL A 166 -16.98 7.89 -5.90
C VAL A 166 -15.58 7.35 -5.60
N SER A 167 -14.71 7.42 -6.61
CA SER A 167 -13.30 7.05 -6.47
C SER A 167 -12.37 8.13 -7.02
N VAL A 168 -11.34 8.48 -6.26
CA VAL A 168 -10.30 9.45 -6.63
C VAL A 168 -8.93 8.82 -6.48
N ALA A 169 -8.11 8.85 -7.53
CA ALA A 169 -6.72 8.38 -7.45
C ALA A 169 -5.76 9.56 -7.49
N TYR A 170 -4.83 9.62 -6.54
CA TYR A 170 -3.76 10.59 -6.44
C TYR A 170 -2.43 9.86 -6.62
N ALA A 171 -1.83 10.01 -7.80
CA ALA A 171 -0.61 9.34 -8.21
C ALA A 171 0.35 10.36 -8.82
N THR A 172 0.95 11.18 -7.96
CA THR A 172 2.00 12.13 -8.35
C THR A 172 3.38 11.49 -8.21
N ASP A 173 4.35 12.01 -8.94
CA ASP A 173 5.75 11.56 -8.92
C ASP A 173 5.88 10.09 -9.31
N HIS A 174 5.40 9.78 -10.51
CA HIS A 174 5.50 8.46 -11.11
C HIS A 174 6.16 8.55 -12.49
N GLU A 175 7.26 7.83 -12.69
CA GLU A 175 7.89 7.65 -14.00
C GLU A 175 7.32 6.39 -14.69
N PRO A 176 6.98 6.44 -16.00
CA PRO A 176 6.63 5.24 -16.74
C PRO A 176 7.75 4.21 -16.65
N HIS A 177 7.40 2.95 -16.41
CA HIS A 177 8.37 1.86 -16.34
C HIS A 177 8.98 1.60 -17.73
N SER A 178 8.16 1.65 -18.78
CA SER A 178 8.59 1.51 -20.17
C SER A 178 9.05 2.83 -20.78
N ARG A 179 10.24 2.82 -21.40
CA ARG A 179 10.74 3.95 -22.21
C ARG A 179 9.84 4.22 -23.41
N GLY A 180 9.27 3.18 -24.02
CA GLY A 180 8.36 3.34 -25.16
C GLY A 180 7.12 4.12 -24.78
N LEU A 181 6.54 3.82 -23.61
CA LEU A 181 5.38 4.55 -23.09
C LEU A 181 5.73 6.01 -22.77
N ALA A 182 6.88 6.24 -22.13
CA ALA A 182 7.33 7.59 -21.83
C ALA A 182 7.58 8.45 -23.08
N ASP A 183 8.10 7.85 -24.16
CA ASP A 183 8.30 8.50 -25.46
C ASP A 183 6.98 8.69 -26.24
N GLY A 184 5.83 8.29 -25.67
CA GLY A 184 4.49 8.42 -26.26
C GLY A 184 4.20 7.43 -27.39
N ARG A 185 4.95 6.33 -27.50
CA ARG A 185 4.88 5.37 -28.61
C ARG A 185 4.59 3.92 -28.21
N GLY A 186 4.72 3.58 -26.93
CA GLY A 186 4.59 2.23 -26.40
C GLY A 186 3.19 1.89 -25.92
N GLU A 187 2.89 0.59 -25.88
CA GLU A 187 1.70 0.07 -25.23
C GLU A 187 1.89 -0.06 -23.71
N LEU A 188 0.79 -0.20 -22.98
CA LEU A 188 0.82 -0.46 -21.54
C LEU A 188 1.09 -1.94 -21.29
N ASP A 189 2.21 -2.27 -20.69
CA ASP A 189 2.59 -3.63 -20.28
C ASP A 189 3.12 -3.65 -18.85
N GLY A 190 3.43 -4.85 -18.34
CA GLY A 190 4.10 -5.03 -17.05
C GLY A 190 3.53 -4.17 -15.92
N GLU A 191 4.41 -3.42 -15.25
CA GLU A 191 4.04 -2.54 -14.15
C GLU A 191 3.28 -1.29 -14.58
N ASP A 192 3.43 -0.81 -15.82
CA ASP A 192 2.63 0.30 -16.35
C ASP A 192 1.16 -0.11 -16.52
N ARG A 193 0.90 -1.35 -16.96
CA ARG A 193 -0.45 -1.91 -16.99
C ARG A 193 -1.02 -2.03 -15.59
N ARG A 194 -0.21 -2.52 -14.63
CA ARG A 194 -0.66 -2.57 -13.25
C ARG A 194 -0.95 -1.17 -12.73
N HIS A 195 -0.15 -0.16 -13.07
CA HIS A 195 -0.44 1.24 -12.68
C HIS A 195 -1.80 1.69 -13.23
N ALA A 196 -2.12 1.38 -14.50
CA ALA A 196 -3.44 1.62 -15.06
C ALA A 196 -4.57 0.87 -14.30
N GLU A 197 -4.33 -0.37 -13.85
CA GLU A 197 -5.27 -1.14 -13.02
C GLU A 197 -5.53 -0.47 -11.67
N PHE A 198 -4.52 0.15 -11.05
CA PHE A 198 -4.69 0.92 -9.81
C PHE A 198 -5.60 2.15 -10.00
N LEU A 199 -5.51 2.78 -11.17
CA LEU A 199 -6.31 3.93 -11.55
C LEU A 199 -7.68 3.54 -12.14
N ALA A 200 -7.96 2.25 -12.29
CA ALA A 200 -9.10 1.76 -13.07
C ALA A 200 -10.43 2.32 -12.57
N GLY A 201 -11.24 2.84 -13.51
CA GLY A 201 -12.57 3.36 -13.27
C GLY A 201 -12.66 4.59 -12.37
N ALA A 202 -11.54 5.25 -12.05
CA ALA A 202 -11.55 6.42 -11.17
C ALA A 202 -12.38 7.58 -11.75
N ASP A 203 -13.20 8.21 -10.90
CA ASP A 203 -13.99 9.39 -11.27
C ASP A 203 -13.11 10.64 -11.46
N LEU A 204 -11.95 10.65 -10.78
CA LEU A 204 -10.89 11.62 -10.95
C LEU A 204 -9.54 10.95 -10.72
N VAL A 205 -8.64 11.07 -11.68
CA VAL A 205 -7.21 10.79 -11.53
C VAL A 205 -6.48 12.12 -11.43
N ILE A 206 -5.68 12.31 -10.39
CA ILE A 206 -4.72 13.40 -10.24
C ILE A 206 -3.34 12.77 -10.43
N HIS A 207 -2.63 13.17 -11.48
CA HIS A 207 -1.37 12.55 -11.86
C HIS A 207 -0.33 13.60 -12.22
N ASP A 208 0.93 13.37 -11.85
CA ASP A 208 2.02 14.23 -12.29
C ASP A 208 2.16 14.20 -13.80
N SER A 209 2.49 15.34 -14.40
CA SER A 209 2.61 15.51 -15.85
C SER A 209 3.71 16.49 -16.19
N GLN A 210 4.84 16.32 -15.51
CA GLN A 210 5.87 17.35 -15.46
C GLN A 210 6.55 17.57 -16.82
N TYR A 211 6.69 16.53 -17.64
CA TYR A 211 7.43 16.61 -18.90
C TYR A 211 6.56 16.29 -20.12
N THR A 212 7.03 16.66 -21.29
CA THR A 212 6.57 16.12 -22.58
C THR A 212 7.46 14.95 -23.02
N ALA A 213 6.98 14.10 -23.92
CA ALA A 213 7.78 13.03 -24.51
C ALA A 213 9.07 13.56 -25.17
N ALA A 214 9.04 14.77 -25.73
CA ALA A 214 10.21 15.42 -26.33
C ALA A 214 11.29 15.82 -25.30
N GLU A 215 10.88 16.18 -24.07
CA GLU A 215 11.78 16.57 -22.99
C GLU A 215 12.37 15.35 -22.26
N TYR A 216 11.65 14.22 -22.27
CA TYR A 216 11.87 13.08 -21.40
C TYR A 216 13.23 12.41 -21.53
N ALA A 217 13.82 12.39 -22.73
CA ALA A 217 15.11 11.72 -22.97
C ALA A 217 16.23 12.19 -22.02
N THR A 218 16.17 13.44 -21.56
CA THR A 218 17.14 14.03 -20.60
C THR A 218 16.69 13.98 -19.13
N LYS A 219 15.49 13.47 -18.88
CA LYS A 219 14.79 13.43 -17.58
C LYS A 219 14.54 12.02 -17.08
N ALA A 220 14.88 11.02 -17.89
CA ALA A 220 14.91 9.62 -17.54
C ALA A 220 15.57 9.38 -16.15
N GLY A 221 14.85 8.69 -15.26
CA GLY A 221 15.27 8.38 -13.90
C GLY A 221 15.02 9.50 -12.89
N TRP A 222 14.35 10.59 -13.28
CA TRP A 222 14.00 11.68 -12.36
C TRP A 222 12.66 11.42 -11.66
N GLY A 223 11.91 10.38 -12.05
CA GLY A 223 10.71 9.98 -11.32
C GLY A 223 9.42 10.69 -11.68
N HIS A 224 9.31 11.25 -12.88
CA HIS A 224 8.11 11.96 -13.32
C HIS A 224 7.66 11.50 -14.70
N SER A 225 6.37 11.70 -14.95
CA SER A 225 5.66 11.28 -16.15
C SER A 225 5.70 12.30 -17.26
N THR A 226 5.49 11.77 -18.47
CA THR A 226 5.17 12.58 -19.63
C THR A 226 3.67 12.76 -19.75
N VAL A 227 3.21 13.89 -20.29
CA VAL A 227 1.79 14.14 -20.54
C VAL A 227 1.20 13.03 -21.41
N GLU A 228 1.96 12.59 -22.42
CA GLU A 228 1.58 11.54 -23.35
C GLU A 228 1.37 10.20 -22.65
N SER A 229 2.28 9.81 -21.73
CA SER A 229 2.13 8.57 -20.97
C SER A 229 0.91 8.62 -20.07
N VAL A 230 0.67 9.73 -19.37
CA VAL A 230 -0.46 9.87 -18.44
C VAL A 230 -1.80 9.81 -19.15
N VAL A 231 -1.92 10.49 -20.29
CA VAL A 231 -3.16 10.40 -21.10
C VAL A 231 -3.39 8.96 -21.56
N THR A 232 -2.34 8.26 -21.98
CA THR A 232 -2.41 6.85 -22.39
C THR A 232 -2.86 5.95 -21.24
N VAL A 233 -2.25 6.08 -20.06
CA VAL A 233 -2.61 5.35 -18.85
C VAL A 233 -4.05 5.64 -18.45
N ALA A 234 -4.46 6.91 -18.39
CA ALA A 234 -5.81 7.31 -17.98
C ALA A 234 -6.90 6.75 -18.91
N ARG A 235 -6.63 6.71 -20.23
CA ARG A 235 -7.53 6.10 -21.22
C ARG A 235 -7.70 4.60 -21.00
N ALA A 236 -6.60 3.89 -20.76
CA ALA A 236 -6.64 2.45 -20.51
C ALA A 236 -7.29 2.10 -19.16
N ALA A 237 -7.05 2.94 -18.15
CA ALA A 237 -7.74 2.87 -16.86
C ALA A 237 -9.24 3.20 -16.96
N GLN A 238 -9.71 3.70 -18.11
CA GLN A 238 -11.09 4.18 -18.29
C GLN A 238 -11.48 5.26 -17.26
N ALA A 239 -10.51 6.05 -16.84
CA ALA A 239 -10.70 7.16 -15.93
C ALA A 239 -11.70 8.15 -16.53
N ARG A 240 -12.54 8.76 -15.69
CA ARG A 240 -13.53 9.71 -16.18
C ARG A 240 -12.91 11.08 -16.42
N ARG A 241 -12.12 11.55 -15.46
CA ARG A 241 -11.44 12.84 -15.49
C ARG A 241 -9.98 12.67 -15.12
N LEU A 242 -9.12 13.44 -15.76
CA LEU A 242 -7.69 13.51 -15.50
C LEU A 242 -7.31 14.97 -15.19
N ALA A 243 -6.83 15.20 -13.97
CA ALA A 243 -6.18 16.41 -13.55
C ALA A 243 -4.67 16.27 -13.78
N LEU A 244 -4.14 17.02 -14.75
CA LEU A 244 -2.71 17.21 -14.94
C LEU A 244 -2.18 18.02 -13.77
N PHE A 245 -1.22 17.46 -13.03
CA PHE A 245 -0.69 17.99 -11.78
C PHE A 245 0.84 17.98 -11.80
N HIS A 246 1.47 18.50 -10.74
CA HIS A 246 2.92 18.54 -10.56
C HIS A 246 3.66 19.27 -11.70
N HIS A 247 3.16 20.46 -12.02
CA HIS A 247 3.63 21.24 -13.16
C HIS A 247 5.12 21.58 -13.05
N ASP A 248 5.86 21.49 -14.16
CA ASP A 248 7.29 21.84 -14.18
C ASP A 248 7.50 23.28 -13.72
N PRO A 249 8.42 23.53 -12.77
CA PRO A 249 8.69 24.88 -12.29
C PRO A 249 9.10 25.83 -13.44
N MET A 250 9.76 25.36 -14.48
CA MET A 250 10.18 26.16 -15.63
C MET A 250 9.07 26.49 -16.63
N ARG A 251 7.88 25.88 -16.53
CA ARG A 251 6.79 26.08 -17.51
C ARG A 251 5.84 27.21 -17.10
N ASP A 252 5.80 28.30 -17.87
CA ASP A 252 4.82 29.36 -17.64
C ASP A 252 3.38 28.94 -17.99
N ASP A 253 2.41 29.77 -17.61
CA ASP A 253 0.99 29.46 -17.79
C ASP A 253 0.60 29.27 -19.27
N ASP A 254 1.18 30.04 -20.20
CA ASP A 254 0.84 29.97 -21.63
C ASP A 254 1.39 28.68 -22.27
N ALA A 255 2.60 28.26 -21.91
CA ALA A 255 3.12 26.96 -22.30
C ALA A 255 2.30 25.80 -21.70
N LEU A 256 1.74 26.00 -20.50
CA LEU A 256 0.86 25.03 -19.86
C LEU A 256 -0.50 24.92 -20.54
N ASP A 257 -1.09 26.03 -21.01
CA ASP A 257 -2.30 26.02 -21.83
C ASP A 257 -2.11 25.14 -23.08
N VAL A 258 -0.99 25.33 -23.79
CA VAL A 258 -0.65 24.54 -24.99
C VAL A 258 -0.56 23.04 -24.68
N LEU A 259 0.05 22.69 -23.55
CA LEU A 259 0.20 21.31 -23.09
C LEU A 259 -1.16 20.70 -22.74
N VAL A 260 -2.04 21.43 -22.07
CA VAL A 260 -3.39 20.99 -21.72
C VAL A 260 -4.24 20.76 -22.98
N GLU A 261 -4.16 21.66 -23.96
CA GLU A 261 -4.87 21.49 -25.23
C GLU A 261 -4.38 20.28 -26.02
N ALA A 262 -3.06 20.04 -26.05
CA ALA A 262 -2.51 18.81 -26.64
C ALA A 262 -3.02 17.56 -25.92
N ALA A 263 -3.03 17.56 -24.58
CA ALA A 263 -3.52 16.43 -23.79
C ALA A 263 -5.01 16.15 -24.03
N ARG A 264 -5.84 17.21 -24.14
CA ARG A 264 -7.26 17.12 -24.50
C ARG A 264 -7.46 16.51 -25.89
N HIS A 265 -6.66 16.94 -26.86
CA HIS A 265 -6.72 16.39 -28.21
C HIS A 265 -6.39 14.88 -28.22
N MET A 266 -5.35 14.47 -27.47
CA MET A 266 -4.96 13.06 -27.34
C MET A 266 -6.00 12.20 -26.60
N ALA A 267 -6.67 12.77 -25.60
CA ALA A 267 -7.70 12.09 -24.83
C ALA A 267 -9.02 11.94 -25.62
N GLY A 268 -9.32 12.89 -26.52
CA GLY A 268 -10.58 12.94 -27.23
C GLY A 268 -11.76 12.98 -26.27
N SER A 269 -12.82 12.19 -26.54
CA SER A 269 -13.99 12.08 -25.65
C SER A 269 -13.87 10.95 -24.61
N SER A 270 -12.72 10.28 -24.53
CA SER A 270 -12.57 9.09 -23.67
C SER A 270 -12.31 9.43 -22.20
N VAL A 271 -11.61 10.54 -21.95
CA VAL A 271 -11.29 11.08 -20.63
C VAL A 271 -11.39 12.60 -20.71
N GLU A 272 -12.03 13.25 -19.75
CA GLU A 272 -12.02 14.71 -19.63
C GLU A 272 -10.71 15.17 -18.99
N VAL A 273 -9.93 16.01 -19.68
CA VAL A 273 -8.61 16.45 -19.22
C VAL A 273 -8.61 17.95 -18.87
N PHE A 274 -8.01 18.28 -17.72
CA PHE A 274 -7.74 19.66 -17.30
C PHE A 274 -6.43 19.74 -16.51
N ALA A 275 -5.81 20.91 -16.44
CA ALA A 275 -4.72 21.15 -15.50
C ALA A 275 -5.27 21.62 -14.15
N ALA A 276 -4.78 21.01 -13.08
CA ALA A 276 -5.01 21.49 -11.73
C ALA A 276 -4.43 22.89 -11.57
N ALA A 277 -5.17 23.77 -10.90
CA ALA A 277 -4.73 25.12 -10.58
C ALA A 277 -4.95 25.43 -9.10
N GLU A 278 -4.08 26.25 -8.50
CA GLU A 278 -4.29 26.74 -7.14
C GLU A 278 -5.64 27.44 -6.98
N GLY A 279 -6.32 27.14 -5.88
CA GLY A 279 -7.67 27.62 -5.59
C GLY A 279 -8.79 26.89 -6.33
N MET A 280 -8.47 26.05 -7.32
CA MET A 280 -9.47 25.24 -8.03
C MET A 280 -10.13 24.25 -7.05
N THR A 281 -11.46 24.16 -7.12
CA THR A 281 -12.26 23.19 -6.37
C THR A 281 -12.95 22.25 -7.35
N VAL A 282 -12.90 20.95 -7.07
CA VAL A 282 -13.53 19.90 -7.88
C VAL A 282 -14.46 19.09 -6.99
N ASP A 283 -15.76 19.13 -7.30
CA ASP A 283 -16.73 18.21 -6.72
C ASP A 283 -16.77 16.91 -7.55
N VAL A 284 -16.53 15.78 -6.87
CA VAL A 284 -16.64 14.44 -7.44
C VAL A 284 -17.92 13.82 -6.93
N VAL A 285 -18.87 13.65 -7.84
CA VAL A 285 -20.21 13.14 -7.59
C VAL A 285 -20.43 11.80 -8.32
N PRO A 286 -21.15 10.85 -7.70
CA PRO A 286 -21.47 9.58 -8.35
C PRO A 286 -22.22 9.80 -9.65
N THR A 287 -21.88 9.06 -10.70
CA THR A 287 -22.72 8.98 -11.90
C THR A 287 -23.67 7.78 -11.85
N ALA A 288 -24.85 7.94 -12.47
CA ALA A 288 -25.90 6.92 -12.55
C ALA A 288 -25.50 5.63 -13.29
N THR A 289 -24.31 5.58 -13.89
CA THR A 289 -23.78 4.38 -14.55
C THR A 289 -22.55 3.89 -13.78
N PRO A 290 -22.67 2.82 -12.97
CA PRO A 290 -21.51 2.18 -12.36
C PRO A 290 -20.66 1.61 -13.50
N ARG A 291 -19.46 2.16 -13.73
CA ARG A 291 -18.46 1.46 -14.54
C ARG A 291 -17.89 0.37 -13.65
N GLY A 292 -18.07 -0.89 -14.05
CA GLY A 292 -17.62 -2.04 -13.28
C GLY A 292 -16.13 -1.99 -13.02
N ALA A 293 -15.74 -1.55 -11.83
CA ALA A 293 -14.39 -1.74 -11.33
C ALA A 293 -14.37 -3.05 -10.55
N THR A 294 -13.48 -3.95 -10.93
CA THR A 294 -13.01 -5.01 -10.05
C THR A 294 -12.24 -4.34 -8.91
N SER A 295 -12.83 -4.26 -7.71
CA SER A 295 -12.07 -3.86 -6.52
C SER A 295 -10.92 -4.85 -6.34
N PRO A 296 -9.65 -4.41 -6.32
CA PRO A 296 -8.58 -5.28 -5.87
C PRO A 296 -8.85 -5.72 -4.44
N ALA A 297 -8.47 -6.96 -4.12
CA ALA A 297 -8.59 -7.53 -2.79
C ALA A 297 -8.00 -6.58 -1.73
N PRO A 298 -8.64 -6.43 -0.55
CA PRO A 298 -8.13 -5.59 0.51
C PRO A 298 -6.83 -6.19 1.08
N LEU A 299 -5.68 -5.77 0.57
CA LEU A 299 -4.43 -5.89 1.31
C LEU A 299 -4.55 -4.93 2.51
N GLY A 300 -4.24 -5.31 3.74
CA GLY A 300 -4.29 -4.42 4.91
C GLY A 300 -3.05 -3.54 5.00
N ALA A 301 -3.20 -2.20 4.95
CA ALA A 301 -2.13 -1.23 5.14
C ALA A 301 -2.32 -0.43 6.43
N THR A 302 -2.13 -1.11 7.56
CA THR A 302 -1.68 -0.45 8.79
C THR A 302 -0.89 -1.49 9.56
N THR A 303 0.43 -1.34 9.56
CA THR A 303 1.31 -2.24 10.30
C THR A 303 2.52 -1.49 10.84
N ARG A 304 2.78 -1.62 12.15
CA ARG A 304 4.11 -1.30 12.69
C ARG A 304 5.05 -2.43 12.30
N VAL A 305 5.82 -2.26 11.22
CA VAL A 305 6.72 -3.34 10.80
C VAL A 305 7.90 -3.51 11.78
N PRO A 306 8.10 -4.69 12.40
CA PRO A 306 9.10 -4.89 13.45
C PRO A 306 10.53 -4.79 12.90
N ALA A 307 11.50 -4.58 13.79
CA ALA A 307 12.90 -4.30 13.42
C ALA A 307 13.60 -5.49 12.73
N ASP A 308 13.04 -6.70 12.84
CA ASP A 308 13.47 -7.94 12.20
C ASP A 308 13.05 -8.06 10.73
N MET A 309 12.02 -7.33 10.28
CA MET A 309 11.72 -7.17 8.85
C MET A 309 12.83 -6.47 8.06
N LEU A 310 13.84 -5.88 8.71
CA LEU A 310 15.03 -5.33 8.04
C LEU A 310 16.04 -6.41 7.63
N ALA A 311 15.85 -7.68 8.04
CA ALA A 311 16.64 -8.82 7.58
C ALA A 311 16.24 -9.30 6.17
N GLN A 312 15.85 -8.39 5.29
CA GLN A 312 15.57 -8.71 3.89
C GLN A 312 16.86 -9.08 3.19
N THR A 313 16.90 -10.26 2.59
CA THR A 313 18.05 -10.69 1.79
C THR A 313 17.76 -10.52 0.31
N VAL A 314 18.62 -9.77 -0.38
CA VAL A 314 18.59 -9.64 -1.84
C VAL A 314 19.59 -10.62 -2.45
N LEU A 315 19.13 -11.43 -3.41
CA LEU A 315 20.00 -12.27 -4.23
C LEU A 315 20.38 -11.55 -5.52
N VAL A 316 21.67 -11.24 -5.67
CA VAL A 316 22.23 -10.63 -6.88
C VAL A 316 22.90 -11.70 -7.75
N GLY A 317 22.16 -12.20 -8.73
CA GLY A 317 22.59 -13.15 -9.76
C GLY A 317 23.11 -12.44 -11.01
N ILE A 318 24.33 -11.88 -10.97
CA ILE A 318 24.95 -11.16 -12.10
C ILE A 318 26.40 -11.62 -12.29
N ASP A 319 26.76 -12.04 -13.51
CA ASP A 319 28.12 -12.45 -13.85
C ASP A 319 29.06 -11.26 -14.15
N GLU A 320 28.57 -10.20 -14.79
CA GLU A 320 29.34 -9.00 -15.11
C GLU A 320 29.83 -8.27 -13.83
N PRO A 321 31.15 -8.20 -13.58
CA PRO A 321 31.67 -7.73 -12.29
C PRO A 321 31.34 -6.28 -11.94
N THR A 322 31.31 -5.39 -12.93
CA THR A 322 31.13 -3.94 -12.71
C THR A 322 29.70 -3.65 -12.27
N LEU A 323 28.73 -4.17 -13.01
CA LEU A 323 27.31 -4.08 -12.73
C LEU A 323 26.96 -4.78 -11.42
N ARG A 324 27.51 -5.99 -11.18
CA ARG A 324 27.36 -6.68 -9.90
C ARG A 324 27.86 -5.81 -8.74
N GLY A 325 29.05 -5.22 -8.87
CA GLY A 325 29.61 -4.33 -7.84
C GLY A 325 28.71 -3.14 -7.53
N ARG A 326 28.14 -2.50 -8.56
CA ARG A 326 27.20 -1.38 -8.40
C ARG A 326 25.90 -1.79 -7.69
N LEU A 327 25.35 -2.97 -8.00
CA LEU A 327 24.14 -3.45 -7.33
C LEU A 327 24.42 -3.90 -5.89
N ILE A 328 25.57 -4.52 -5.62
CA ILE A 328 26.01 -4.85 -4.27
C ILE A 328 26.10 -3.59 -3.42
N GLU A 329 26.73 -2.53 -3.95
CA GLU A 329 26.82 -1.23 -3.28
C GLU A 329 25.43 -0.65 -3.02
N ALA A 330 24.51 -0.75 -3.99
CA ALA A 330 23.13 -0.30 -3.82
C ALA A 330 22.41 -1.04 -2.68
N VAL A 331 22.51 -2.37 -2.63
CA VAL A 331 21.92 -3.22 -1.57
C VAL A 331 22.53 -2.88 -0.20
N HIS A 332 23.86 -2.78 -0.11
CA HIS A 332 24.57 -2.48 1.13
C HIS A 332 24.29 -1.08 1.67
N ALA A 333 24.16 -0.07 0.81
CA ALA A 333 23.90 1.31 1.23
C ALA A 333 22.62 1.43 2.06
N ASP A 334 21.66 0.54 1.81
CA ASP A 334 20.36 0.45 2.49
C ASP A 334 20.36 -0.53 3.67
N GLY A 335 21.47 -1.23 3.93
CA GLY A 335 21.63 -2.16 5.04
C GLY A 335 20.87 -3.48 4.86
N LEU A 336 20.47 -3.81 3.63
CA LEU A 336 19.80 -5.07 3.31
C LEU A 336 20.82 -6.24 3.34
N GLY A 337 20.36 -7.42 3.73
CA GLY A 337 21.11 -8.65 3.59
C GLY A 337 21.42 -8.93 2.12
N LEU A 338 22.57 -9.54 1.84
CA LEU A 338 23.04 -9.79 0.49
C LEU A 338 23.52 -11.24 0.35
N THR A 339 23.04 -11.92 -0.69
CA THR A 339 23.71 -13.08 -1.27
C THR A 339 23.95 -12.84 -2.77
N THR A 340 24.98 -13.47 -3.32
CA THR A 340 25.41 -13.25 -4.70
C THR A 340 25.59 -14.57 -5.42
N ALA A 341 25.30 -14.57 -6.71
CA ALA A 341 25.54 -15.70 -7.59
C ALA A 341 26.05 -15.19 -8.95
N THR A 342 26.90 -15.97 -9.60
CA THR A 342 27.49 -15.64 -10.92
C THR A 342 27.06 -16.59 -12.03
N ASP A 343 26.26 -17.60 -11.69
CA ASP A 343 25.74 -18.60 -12.59
C ASP A 343 24.36 -19.07 -12.10
N VAL A 344 23.62 -19.75 -12.98
CA VAL A 344 22.25 -20.18 -12.72
C VAL A 344 22.17 -21.19 -11.58
N ASP A 345 23.09 -22.14 -11.50
CA ASP A 345 23.03 -23.21 -10.50
C ASP A 345 23.22 -22.64 -9.08
N THR A 346 24.16 -21.72 -8.92
CA THR A 346 24.38 -20.98 -7.67
C THR A 346 23.17 -20.10 -7.33
N VAL A 347 22.47 -19.52 -8.31
CA VAL A 347 21.20 -18.80 -8.05
C VAL A 347 20.16 -19.71 -7.39
N PHE A 348 20.00 -20.94 -7.87
CA PHE A 348 19.04 -21.89 -7.28
C PHE A 348 19.42 -22.28 -5.85
N GLU A 349 20.71 -22.57 -5.62
CA GLU A 349 21.21 -22.91 -4.29
C GLU A 349 20.98 -21.75 -3.30
N GLN A 350 21.41 -20.55 -3.68
CA GLN A 350 21.29 -19.37 -2.83
C GLN A 350 19.83 -18.96 -2.60
N ALA A 351 18.95 -19.11 -3.60
CA ALA A 351 17.53 -18.86 -3.42
C ALA A 351 16.94 -19.76 -2.32
N ARG A 352 17.29 -21.06 -2.30
CA ARG A 352 16.81 -21.99 -1.27
C ARG A 352 17.36 -21.70 0.12
N VAL A 353 18.67 -21.44 0.21
CA VAL A 353 19.36 -21.29 1.49
C VAL A 353 19.04 -19.94 2.14
N ALA A 354 19.06 -18.86 1.35
CA ALA A 354 18.92 -17.51 1.87
C ALA A 354 17.47 -17.03 1.97
N SER A 355 16.51 -17.73 1.34
CA SER A 355 15.09 -17.33 1.25
C SER A 355 14.93 -15.83 0.92
N PRO A 356 15.48 -15.36 -0.21
CA PRO A 356 15.57 -13.94 -0.51
C PRO A 356 14.17 -13.34 -0.75
N SER A 357 14.01 -12.09 -0.38
CA SER A 357 12.80 -11.31 -0.66
C SER A 357 12.83 -10.55 -1.98
N LEU A 358 13.99 -10.54 -2.63
CA LEU A 358 14.18 -10.00 -3.97
C LEU A 358 15.29 -10.78 -4.68
N ILE A 359 15.09 -11.11 -5.95
CA ILE A 359 16.10 -11.71 -6.81
C ILE A 359 16.36 -10.79 -8.00
N LEU A 360 17.60 -10.32 -8.14
CA LEU A 360 18.08 -9.58 -9.31
C LEU A 360 18.85 -10.54 -10.22
N LEU A 361 18.43 -10.69 -11.47
CA LEU A 361 19.07 -11.58 -12.44
C LEU A 361 19.60 -10.81 -13.63
N GLY A 362 20.84 -11.07 -14.05
CA GLY A 362 21.34 -10.58 -15.32
C GLY A 362 20.61 -11.21 -16.51
N ARG A 363 20.38 -10.47 -17.59
CA ARG A 363 19.85 -11.02 -18.87
C ARG A 363 20.68 -12.19 -19.40
N ARG A 364 21.98 -12.16 -19.13
CA ARG A 364 22.93 -13.26 -19.30
C ARG A 364 23.53 -13.58 -17.93
N LEU A 365 23.62 -14.86 -17.61
CA LEU A 365 24.16 -15.32 -16.34
C LEU A 365 24.90 -16.64 -16.55
N GLY A 366 26.22 -16.63 -16.40
CA GLY A 366 27.06 -17.82 -16.59
C GLY A 366 26.93 -18.40 -18.00
N GLY A 367 26.75 -17.54 -19.01
CA GLY A 367 26.54 -17.95 -20.40
C GLY A 367 25.12 -18.45 -20.75
N ARG A 368 24.23 -18.56 -19.76
CA ARG A 368 22.82 -18.94 -19.94
C ARG A 368 21.90 -17.72 -19.97
N ASP A 369 20.66 -17.94 -20.41
CA ASP A 369 19.63 -16.90 -20.46
C ASP A 369 18.97 -16.71 -19.07
N GLY A 370 18.96 -15.47 -18.58
CA GLY A 370 18.31 -15.10 -17.31
C GLY A 370 16.78 -15.33 -17.31
N LEU A 371 16.11 -15.25 -18.45
CA LEU A 371 14.68 -15.55 -18.58
C LEU A 371 14.39 -17.04 -18.35
N GLU A 372 15.27 -17.92 -18.83
CA GLU A 372 15.17 -19.36 -18.57
C GLU A 372 15.36 -19.65 -17.08
N ALA A 373 16.31 -18.97 -16.43
CA ALA A 373 16.53 -19.08 -14.99
C ALA A 373 15.29 -18.62 -14.20
N ALA A 374 14.68 -17.50 -14.57
CA ALA A 374 13.44 -17.00 -13.96
C ALA A 374 12.29 -18.02 -14.08
N ARG A 375 12.05 -18.57 -15.28
CA ARG A 375 11.04 -19.63 -15.51
C ARG A 375 11.28 -20.84 -14.61
N ALA A 376 12.53 -21.29 -14.55
CA ALA A 376 12.90 -22.46 -13.80
C ALA A 376 12.73 -22.23 -12.28
N LEU A 377 13.08 -21.04 -11.76
CA LEU A 377 12.84 -20.67 -10.35
C LEU A 377 11.36 -20.74 -10.01
N ARG A 378 10.51 -20.07 -10.80
CA ARG A 378 9.04 -20.05 -10.61
C ARG A 378 8.42 -21.45 -10.59
N LYS A 379 8.99 -22.39 -11.35
CA LYS A 379 8.51 -23.78 -11.42
C LYS A 379 9.03 -24.66 -10.28
N ALA A 380 10.29 -24.47 -9.87
CA ALA A 380 10.97 -25.35 -8.93
C ALA A 380 10.67 -25.02 -7.47
N GLU A 381 10.50 -23.73 -7.14
CA GLU A 381 10.46 -23.27 -5.75
C GLU A 381 9.13 -22.61 -5.40
N ALA A 382 8.34 -23.26 -4.53
CA ALA A 382 7.02 -22.75 -4.14
C ALA A 382 7.08 -21.34 -3.54
N PHE A 383 8.10 -21.03 -2.73
CA PHE A 383 8.26 -19.71 -2.12
C PHE A 383 8.56 -18.62 -3.16
N THR A 384 9.21 -18.97 -4.27
CA THR A 384 9.53 -17.99 -5.31
C THR A 384 8.31 -17.57 -6.11
N LYS A 385 7.14 -18.20 -5.99
CA LYS A 385 5.96 -17.77 -6.75
C LYS A 385 5.62 -16.30 -6.52
N ASP A 386 5.84 -15.83 -5.31
CA ASP A 386 5.55 -14.45 -4.92
C ASP A 386 6.79 -13.55 -4.96
N VAL A 387 7.99 -14.09 -4.73
CA VAL A 387 9.23 -13.29 -4.67
C VAL A 387 9.49 -12.53 -5.99
N PRO A 388 9.65 -11.19 -5.97
CA PRO A 388 10.01 -10.41 -7.13
C PRO A 388 11.30 -10.91 -7.78
N ILE A 389 11.21 -11.23 -9.07
CA ILE A 389 12.39 -11.50 -9.90
C ILE A 389 12.51 -10.33 -10.86
N VAL A 390 13.61 -9.60 -10.77
CA VAL A 390 13.88 -8.42 -11.60
C VAL A 390 15.03 -8.73 -12.54
N LEU A 391 14.81 -8.54 -13.84
CA LEU A 391 15.88 -8.67 -14.82
C LEU A 391 16.68 -7.37 -14.98
N VAL A 392 18.00 -7.50 -14.97
CA VAL A 392 18.93 -6.40 -15.22
C VAL A 392 19.50 -6.54 -16.63
N ALA A 393 19.24 -5.55 -17.47
CA ALA A 393 19.55 -5.59 -18.90
C ALA A 393 20.05 -4.23 -19.42
N ALA A 394 20.79 -4.23 -20.53
CA ALA A 394 21.28 -3.00 -21.18
C ALA A 394 20.24 -2.31 -22.08
N ARG A 395 19.18 -3.03 -22.42
CA ARG A 395 18.05 -2.57 -23.21
C ARG A 395 16.86 -3.45 -22.89
N GLU A 396 15.68 -2.93 -23.16
CA GLU A 396 14.42 -3.66 -23.07
C GLU A 396 13.67 -3.40 -24.37
N ASP A 397 13.58 -4.42 -25.22
CA ASP A 397 12.74 -4.39 -26.40
C ASP A 397 11.42 -5.14 -26.17
N GLU A 398 10.45 -4.93 -27.05
CA GLU A 398 9.09 -5.48 -26.94
C GLU A 398 9.09 -7.02 -26.86
N ALA A 399 10.05 -7.67 -27.55
CA ALA A 399 10.20 -9.12 -27.55
C ALA A 399 10.70 -9.63 -26.19
N ASP A 400 11.68 -8.96 -25.59
CA ASP A 400 12.18 -9.27 -24.26
C ASP A 400 11.09 -9.10 -23.18
N ARG A 401 10.22 -8.09 -23.28
CA ARG A 401 9.11 -7.88 -22.32
C ARG A 401 8.09 -9.00 -22.35
N THR A 402 7.65 -9.39 -23.54
CA THR A 402 6.69 -10.50 -23.71
C THR A 402 7.27 -11.78 -23.14
N ALA A 403 8.52 -12.09 -23.48
CA ALA A 403 9.21 -13.27 -22.98
C ALA A 403 9.42 -13.21 -21.44
N GLY A 404 9.64 -12.02 -20.88
CA GLY A 404 9.74 -11.73 -19.45
C GLY A 404 8.46 -12.01 -18.68
N ALA A 405 7.33 -11.52 -19.16
CA ALA A 405 6.03 -11.76 -18.54
C ALA A 405 5.70 -13.27 -18.51
N GLU A 406 5.90 -13.98 -19.63
CA GLU A 406 5.76 -15.44 -19.70
C GLU A 406 6.74 -16.17 -18.77
N ALA A 407 7.91 -15.56 -18.51
CA ALA A 407 8.90 -16.09 -17.59
C ALA A 407 8.59 -15.86 -16.11
N GLY A 408 7.54 -15.09 -15.80
CA GLY A 408 7.22 -14.69 -14.43
C GLY A 408 8.18 -13.64 -13.88
N VAL A 409 8.89 -12.91 -14.74
CA VAL A 409 9.68 -11.73 -14.35
C VAL A 409 8.73 -10.64 -13.87
N THR A 410 9.06 -10.05 -12.73
CA THR A 410 8.25 -9.04 -12.06
C THR A 410 8.47 -7.66 -12.64
N ASP A 411 9.72 -7.31 -12.92
CA ASP A 411 10.08 -5.98 -13.38
C ASP A 411 11.48 -5.99 -14.02
N TRP A 412 11.89 -4.87 -14.59
CA TRP A 412 13.20 -4.70 -15.21
C TRP A 412 13.98 -3.54 -14.58
N LEU A 413 15.30 -3.70 -14.52
CA LEU A 413 16.26 -2.66 -14.21
C LEU A 413 17.14 -2.42 -15.44
N VAL A 414 16.74 -1.45 -16.27
CA VAL A 414 17.41 -1.17 -17.54
C VAL A 414 18.59 -0.23 -17.33
N ALA A 415 19.79 -0.67 -17.69
CA ALA A 415 21.00 0.13 -17.71
C ALA A 415 21.10 1.00 -18.98
N PRO A 416 21.72 2.19 -18.91
CA PRO A 416 22.37 2.77 -17.74
C PRO A 416 21.36 3.35 -16.73
N PHE A 417 21.63 3.17 -15.44
CA PHE A 417 20.87 3.75 -14.34
C PHE A 417 21.79 4.47 -13.35
N SER A 418 21.25 5.39 -12.55
CA SER A 418 21.97 6.01 -11.43
C SER A 418 21.99 5.09 -10.20
N MET A 419 22.92 5.32 -9.27
CA MET A 419 22.97 4.56 -8.01
C MET A 419 21.70 4.77 -7.18
N LEU A 420 21.23 6.02 -7.10
CA LEU A 420 20.01 6.37 -6.37
C LEU A 420 18.79 5.64 -6.94
N TYR A 421 18.64 5.61 -8.27
CA TYR A 421 17.55 4.90 -8.93
C TYR A 421 17.58 3.40 -8.63
N ALA A 422 18.74 2.75 -8.77
CA ALA A 422 18.88 1.33 -8.47
C ALA A 422 18.54 1.01 -7.01
N ARG A 423 19.05 1.81 -6.07
CA ARG A 423 18.76 1.68 -4.63
C ARG A 423 17.27 1.73 -4.34
N THR A 424 16.59 2.75 -4.84
CA THR A 424 15.16 2.93 -4.56
C THR A 424 14.31 1.84 -5.15
N ARG A 425 14.63 1.38 -6.37
CA ARG A 425 13.91 0.28 -7.01
C ARG A 425 14.10 -1.04 -6.23
N ILE A 426 15.35 -1.37 -5.88
CA ILE A 426 15.69 -2.52 -5.03
C ILE A 426 14.91 -2.49 -3.73
N ARG A 427 14.93 -1.34 -3.05
CA ARG A 427 14.19 -1.12 -1.81
C ARG A 427 12.69 -1.32 -2.00
N ALA A 428 12.09 -0.73 -3.02
CA ALA A 428 10.66 -0.87 -3.28
C ALA A 428 10.28 -2.34 -3.51
N TRP A 429 11.01 -3.06 -4.36
CA TRP A 429 10.72 -4.48 -4.62
C TRP A 429 10.94 -5.37 -3.39
N ALA A 430 12.01 -5.15 -2.62
CA ALA A 430 12.26 -5.90 -1.39
C ALA A 430 11.16 -5.66 -0.33
N LEU A 431 10.72 -4.41 -0.17
CA LEU A 431 9.66 -4.05 0.77
C LEU A 431 8.29 -4.59 0.34
N ARG A 432 7.99 -4.69 -0.96
CA ARG A 432 6.73 -5.30 -1.45
C ARG A 432 6.54 -6.74 -0.95
N GLN A 433 7.62 -7.48 -0.73
CA GLN A 433 7.55 -8.81 -0.11
C GLN A 433 7.50 -8.77 1.41
N ALA A 434 8.35 -7.94 2.03
CA ALA A 434 8.40 -7.80 3.48
C ALA A 434 7.04 -7.40 4.07
N CYS A 435 6.31 -6.52 3.37
CA CYS A 435 5.07 -5.93 3.86
C CYS A 435 3.82 -6.79 3.61
N ARG A 436 3.96 -7.98 3.02
CA ARG A 436 2.90 -8.98 3.05
C ARG A 436 2.90 -9.60 4.43
N TRP A 437 1.97 -9.19 5.30
CA TRP A 437 1.73 -10.00 6.50
C TRP A 437 1.41 -11.43 6.03
N ILE A 438 2.01 -12.41 6.69
CA ILE A 438 1.93 -13.79 6.24
C ILE A 438 0.47 -14.23 6.37
N ALA A 439 -0.20 -14.53 5.26
CA ALA A 439 -1.49 -15.17 5.32
C ALA A 439 -1.31 -16.65 5.71
N ALA A 440 -2.23 -17.19 6.51
CA ALA A 440 -2.24 -18.63 6.76
C ALA A 440 -2.38 -19.39 5.43
N PRO A 441 -1.56 -20.42 5.15
CA PRO A 441 -1.71 -21.23 3.95
C PRO A 441 -3.09 -21.91 3.93
N ALA A 442 -3.58 -22.38 2.79
CA ALA A 442 -4.82 -23.17 2.77
C ALA A 442 -4.59 -24.57 3.40
N PRO A 443 -5.52 -25.09 4.22
CA PRO A 443 -5.54 -26.49 4.64
C PRO A 443 -5.46 -27.46 3.45
N ALA A 444 -4.81 -28.61 3.65
CA ALA A 444 -4.66 -29.62 2.59
C ALA A 444 -6.01 -30.15 2.03
N ASP A 445 -7.07 -30.11 2.84
CA ASP A 445 -8.41 -30.57 2.48
C ASP A 445 -9.40 -29.43 2.17
N GLU A 446 -8.89 -28.23 1.87
CA GLU A 446 -9.65 -26.99 1.72
C GLU A 446 -10.93 -27.11 0.88
N PRO A 447 -10.93 -27.68 -0.35
CA PRO A 447 -12.16 -27.74 -1.16
C PRO A 447 -13.25 -28.59 -0.50
N ALA A 448 -12.88 -29.64 0.22
CA ALA A 448 -13.84 -30.52 0.88
C ALA A 448 -14.37 -29.91 2.18
N ARG A 449 -13.51 -29.18 2.91
CA ARG A 449 -13.85 -28.41 4.12
C ARG A 449 -14.86 -27.30 3.81
N VAL A 450 -14.58 -26.49 2.78
CA VAL A 450 -15.49 -25.42 2.33
C VAL A 450 -16.82 -26.00 1.87
N ARG A 451 -16.83 -27.08 1.08
CA ARG A 451 -18.10 -27.75 0.70
C ARG A 451 -18.91 -28.22 1.90
N ALA A 452 -18.27 -28.80 2.91
CA ALA A 452 -18.96 -29.25 4.13
C ALA A 452 -19.57 -28.06 4.91
N LEU A 453 -18.85 -26.93 5.00
CA LEU A 453 -19.36 -25.70 5.60
C LEU A 453 -20.59 -25.15 4.85
N HIS A 454 -20.48 -25.04 3.52
CA HIS A 454 -21.57 -24.53 2.67
C HIS A 454 -22.81 -25.44 2.71
N ALA A 455 -22.62 -26.77 2.73
CA ALA A 455 -23.72 -27.73 2.78
C ALA A 455 -24.62 -27.58 4.03
N ARG A 456 -24.14 -26.95 5.09
CA ARG A 456 -24.90 -26.72 6.33
C ARG A 456 -25.78 -25.49 6.29
N GLY A 457 -25.62 -24.61 5.31
CA GLY A 457 -26.46 -23.41 5.14
C GLY A 457 -26.41 -22.43 6.32
N ILE A 458 -25.35 -22.46 7.12
CA ILE A 458 -25.23 -21.65 8.34
C ILE A 458 -24.56 -20.29 8.07
N LEU A 459 -23.80 -20.14 6.99
CA LEU A 459 -23.21 -18.85 6.59
C LEU A 459 -24.30 -17.83 6.26
N ASP A 460 -24.03 -16.55 6.55
CA ASP A 460 -24.92 -15.41 6.27
C ASP A 460 -26.30 -15.48 6.93
N THR A 461 -26.48 -16.34 7.93
CA THR A 461 -27.72 -16.45 8.71
C THR A 461 -27.75 -15.43 9.86
N PRO A 462 -28.94 -15.04 10.38
CA PRO A 462 -29.03 -14.18 11.54
C PRO A 462 -28.33 -14.75 12.80
N PRO A 463 -28.02 -13.90 13.79
CA PRO A 463 -27.56 -14.37 15.10
C PRO A 463 -28.55 -15.37 15.70
N GLU A 464 -28.02 -16.42 16.34
CA GLU A 464 -28.83 -17.45 16.99
C GLU A 464 -28.42 -17.60 18.45
N GLU A 465 -29.40 -17.55 19.35
CA GLU A 465 -29.18 -17.59 20.81
C GLU A 465 -28.40 -18.82 21.28
N ARG A 466 -28.48 -19.95 20.56
CA ARG A 466 -27.69 -21.16 20.87
C ARG A 466 -26.17 -20.92 20.80
N PHE A 467 -25.69 -20.11 19.86
CA PHE A 467 -24.27 -19.75 19.77
C PHE A 467 -23.94 -18.55 20.67
N ASP A 468 -24.82 -17.54 20.72
CA ASP A 468 -24.62 -16.33 21.54
C ASP A 468 -24.55 -16.65 23.03
N ARG A 469 -25.27 -17.67 23.49
CA ARG A 469 -25.17 -18.16 24.86
C ARG A 469 -23.78 -18.67 25.19
N ILE A 470 -23.16 -19.42 24.28
CA ILE A 470 -21.84 -20.02 24.49
C ILE A 470 -20.76 -18.94 24.52
N THR A 471 -20.75 -18.02 23.55
CA THR A 471 -19.78 -16.91 23.51
C THR A 471 -19.95 -15.94 24.68
N ARG A 472 -21.19 -15.67 25.12
CA ARG A 472 -21.45 -14.87 26.33
C ARG A 472 -20.93 -15.56 27.60
N LEU A 473 -21.04 -16.89 27.70
CA LEU A 473 -20.45 -17.65 28.80
C LEU A 473 -18.92 -17.62 28.74
N ALA A 474 -18.32 -17.82 27.55
CA ALA A 474 -16.88 -17.72 27.36
C ALA A 474 -16.34 -16.36 27.79
N ARG A 475 -16.95 -15.25 27.35
CA ARG A 475 -16.54 -13.90 27.76
C ARG A 475 -16.50 -13.71 29.27
N ARG A 476 -17.53 -14.20 29.96
CA ARG A 476 -17.64 -14.08 31.42
C ARG A 476 -16.66 -15.00 32.14
N LEU A 477 -16.47 -16.21 31.64
CA LEU A 477 -15.60 -17.21 32.26
C LEU A 477 -14.13 -16.80 32.17
N PHE A 478 -13.70 -16.31 31.01
CA PHE A 478 -12.30 -15.91 30.76
C PHE A 478 -12.02 -14.42 31.04
N ASP A 479 -13.04 -13.67 31.47
CA ASP A 479 -12.98 -12.21 31.68
C ASP A 479 -12.36 -11.46 30.49
N VAL A 480 -12.85 -11.74 29.28
CA VAL A 480 -12.33 -11.16 28.02
C VAL A 480 -13.34 -10.21 27.36
N PRO A 481 -12.87 -9.17 26.65
CA PRO A 481 -13.75 -8.23 25.99
C PRO A 481 -14.53 -8.85 24.82
N ALA A 482 -14.05 -9.93 24.19
CA ALA A 482 -14.81 -10.62 23.15
C ALA A 482 -14.51 -12.13 23.08
N ALA A 483 -15.53 -12.88 22.65
CA ALA A 483 -15.43 -14.29 22.30
C ALA A 483 -16.26 -14.53 21.04
N LEU A 484 -15.79 -15.40 20.15
CA LEU A 484 -16.38 -15.60 18.84
C LEU A 484 -16.60 -17.07 18.51
N VAL A 485 -17.72 -17.36 17.86
CA VAL A 485 -17.88 -18.54 17.01
C VAL A 485 -17.66 -18.08 15.58
N THR A 486 -16.55 -18.50 15.00
CA THR A 486 -16.09 -18.08 13.67
C THR A 486 -16.14 -19.27 12.73
N LEU A 487 -16.64 -19.06 11.50
CA LEU A 487 -16.62 -20.03 10.41
C LEU A 487 -15.70 -19.49 9.31
N VAL A 488 -14.76 -20.31 8.84
CA VAL A 488 -13.74 -19.90 7.87
C VAL A 488 -14.18 -20.35 6.48
N ASP A 489 -14.54 -19.42 5.60
CA ASP A 489 -14.87 -19.69 4.20
C ASP A 489 -13.60 -19.62 3.32
N SER A 490 -13.77 -19.70 2.00
CA SER A 490 -12.72 -19.54 1.00
C SER A 490 -11.98 -18.20 1.12
N GLU A 491 -12.73 -17.09 1.12
CA GLU A 491 -12.16 -15.73 1.04
C GLU A 491 -12.33 -14.90 2.34
N ARG A 492 -13.14 -15.37 3.29
CA ARG A 492 -13.48 -14.63 4.52
C ARG A 492 -13.52 -15.51 5.76
N GLN A 493 -13.42 -14.89 6.94
CA GLN A 493 -13.93 -15.47 8.17
C GLN A 493 -15.24 -14.79 8.55
N TRP A 494 -16.27 -15.57 8.84
CA TRP A 494 -17.61 -15.09 9.14
C TRP A 494 -17.99 -15.42 10.59
N PHE A 495 -18.56 -14.46 11.30
CA PHE A 495 -18.83 -14.61 12.73
C PHE A 495 -20.28 -14.99 12.97
N LYS A 496 -20.49 -16.25 13.36
CA LYS A 496 -21.80 -16.76 13.75
C LYS A 496 -22.29 -16.12 15.05
N SER A 497 -21.34 -15.82 15.93
CA SER A 497 -21.55 -15.10 17.19
C SER A 497 -20.27 -14.35 17.52
N ALA A 498 -20.36 -13.06 17.86
CA ALA A 498 -19.22 -12.22 18.21
C ALA A 498 -19.57 -11.14 19.24
N PRO A 499 -20.16 -11.47 20.39
CA PRO A 499 -20.46 -10.46 21.40
C PRO A 499 -19.17 -9.73 21.80
N GLY A 500 -19.19 -8.39 21.76
CA GLY A 500 -18.03 -7.55 22.09
C GLY A 500 -17.22 -7.06 20.90
N LEU A 501 -17.59 -7.47 19.68
CA LEU A 501 -17.10 -6.89 18.43
C LEU A 501 -18.30 -6.44 17.58
N GLU A 502 -18.20 -5.25 16.97
CA GLU A 502 -19.28 -4.68 16.13
C GLU A 502 -19.27 -5.23 14.69
N ILE A 503 -18.17 -5.86 14.30
CA ILE A 503 -17.98 -6.48 12.98
C ILE A 503 -18.55 -7.90 12.93
N ARG A 504 -19.02 -8.33 11.75
CA ARG A 504 -19.62 -9.66 11.52
C ARG A 504 -18.79 -10.59 10.65
N GLU A 505 -17.79 -10.06 9.97
CA GLU A 505 -16.84 -10.84 9.18
C GLU A 505 -15.57 -10.03 8.96
N THR A 506 -14.50 -10.70 8.57
CA THR A 506 -13.29 -10.07 8.03
C THR A 506 -12.76 -10.86 6.84
N PRO A 507 -11.91 -10.26 6.00
CA PRO A 507 -11.04 -11.00 5.09
C PRO A 507 -10.33 -12.16 5.79
N ARG A 508 -10.17 -13.29 5.09
CA ARG A 508 -9.60 -14.53 5.65
C ARG A 508 -8.12 -14.38 5.98
N ASP A 509 -7.38 -13.65 5.17
CA ASP A 509 -5.96 -13.37 5.35
C ASP A 509 -5.65 -12.64 6.67
N LEU A 510 -6.60 -11.89 7.24
CA LEU A 510 -6.48 -11.28 8.58
C LEU A 510 -6.72 -12.25 9.75
N SER A 511 -7.19 -13.46 9.49
CA SER A 511 -7.79 -14.35 10.51
C SER A 511 -6.77 -15.18 11.30
N PHE A 512 -6.76 -15.02 12.63
CA PHE A 512 -6.12 -15.96 13.56
C PHE A 512 -6.78 -17.36 13.49
N CYS A 513 -8.09 -17.41 13.23
CA CYS A 513 -8.85 -18.65 13.10
C CYS A 513 -8.36 -19.49 11.91
N SER A 514 -7.85 -18.85 10.86
CA SER A 514 -7.25 -19.54 9.71
C SER A 514 -6.01 -20.33 10.11
N TYR A 515 -5.20 -19.84 11.06
CA TYR A 515 -4.11 -20.62 11.65
C TYR A 515 -4.62 -21.76 12.54
N THR A 516 -5.67 -21.50 13.30
CA THR A 516 -6.24 -22.47 14.25
C THR A 516 -6.79 -23.72 13.54
N ILE A 517 -7.40 -23.58 12.37
CA ILE A 517 -7.96 -24.73 11.62
C ILE A 517 -6.90 -25.64 10.97
N HIS A 518 -5.60 -25.32 11.07
CA HIS A 518 -4.52 -26.23 10.62
C HIS A 518 -4.19 -27.33 11.59
N GLN A 519 -4.57 -27.19 12.86
CA GLN A 519 -4.20 -28.10 13.92
C GLN A 519 -5.45 -28.66 14.59
N ASP A 520 -5.29 -29.76 15.34
CA ASP A 520 -6.41 -30.40 16.05
C ASP A 520 -6.56 -29.94 17.49
N THR A 521 -5.58 -29.19 18.00
CA THR A 521 -5.47 -28.71 19.38
C THR A 521 -5.69 -27.20 19.47
N MET A 522 -5.79 -26.71 20.70
CA MET A 522 -5.89 -25.29 21.01
C MET A 522 -4.73 -24.50 20.38
N PHE A 523 -5.05 -23.38 19.77
CA PHE A 523 -4.08 -22.40 19.28
C PHE A 523 -4.07 -21.19 20.20
N VAL A 524 -2.94 -20.91 20.85
CA VAL A 524 -2.81 -19.82 21.83
C VAL A 524 -1.70 -18.87 21.40
N VAL A 525 -2.02 -17.58 21.42
CA VAL A 525 -1.12 -16.46 21.18
C VAL A 525 -1.19 -15.54 22.41
N PRO A 526 -0.24 -15.67 23.35
CA PRO A 526 -0.24 -14.90 24.59
C PRO A 526 -0.10 -13.39 24.38
N ASP A 527 0.78 -12.99 23.46
CA ASP A 527 0.95 -11.61 22.99
C ASP A 527 1.25 -11.56 21.49
N ALA A 528 0.24 -11.20 20.71
CA ALA A 528 0.28 -11.10 19.25
C ALA A 528 1.24 -10.01 18.76
N LEU A 529 1.57 -9.01 19.58
CA LEU A 529 2.56 -7.99 19.20
C LEU A 529 3.98 -8.55 19.16
N THR A 530 4.22 -9.62 19.90
CA THR A 530 5.53 -10.31 19.97
C THR A 530 5.56 -11.59 19.16
N ASP A 531 4.42 -12.01 18.61
CA ASP A 531 4.31 -13.21 17.80
C ASP A 531 4.64 -12.89 16.34
N PRO A 532 5.71 -13.45 15.75
CA PRO A 532 6.16 -13.08 14.41
C PRO A 532 5.13 -13.38 13.30
N ARG A 533 4.10 -14.19 13.59
CA ARG A 533 3.01 -14.47 12.64
C ARG A 533 1.97 -13.35 12.63
N PHE A 534 1.85 -12.59 13.72
CA PHE A 534 0.73 -11.68 13.98
C PHE A 534 1.14 -10.25 14.35
N ALA A 535 2.41 -10.01 14.68
CA ALA A 535 2.91 -8.68 15.04
C ALA A 535 2.53 -7.64 13.97
N ASP A 536 2.51 -8.11 12.72
CA ASP A 536 2.22 -7.33 11.54
C ASP A 536 0.76 -7.33 11.08
N ASN A 537 -0.09 -8.10 11.75
CA ASN A 537 -1.49 -8.23 11.40
C ASN A 537 -2.24 -6.90 11.68
N PRO A 538 -3.06 -6.39 10.74
CA PRO A 538 -3.84 -5.17 10.93
C PRO A 538 -4.73 -5.15 12.19
N MET A 539 -5.23 -6.31 12.63
CA MET A 539 -6.04 -6.40 13.85
C MET A 539 -5.22 -6.25 15.14
N VAL A 540 -3.89 -6.39 15.07
CA VAL A 540 -2.94 -6.25 16.19
C VAL A 540 -2.37 -4.84 16.22
N SER A 541 -1.95 -4.33 15.07
CA SER A 541 -1.26 -3.04 14.94
C SER A 541 -2.23 -1.86 14.78
N GLY A 542 -3.41 -2.09 14.20
CA GLY A 542 -4.55 -1.16 14.12
C GLY A 542 -5.68 -1.52 15.10
N GLU A 543 -6.82 -0.84 15.03
CA GLU A 543 -8.02 -1.23 15.81
C GLU A 543 -8.51 -2.63 15.39
N PRO A 544 -8.92 -3.51 16.33
CA PRO A 544 -9.19 -3.25 17.74
C PRO A 544 -7.97 -3.46 18.68
N ARG A 545 -6.76 -3.48 18.14
CA ARG A 545 -5.48 -3.63 18.87
C ARG A 545 -5.39 -4.93 19.66
N LEU A 546 -5.74 -6.04 19.01
CA LEU A 546 -5.63 -7.37 19.59
C LEU A 546 -4.21 -7.64 20.09
N ARG A 547 -4.13 -8.21 21.28
CA ARG A 547 -2.89 -8.70 21.90
C ARG A 547 -3.00 -10.17 22.26
N PHE A 548 -4.17 -10.65 22.64
CA PHE A 548 -4.33 -12.05 23.03
C PHE A 548 -5.33 -12.76 22.13
N TYR A 549 -5.02 -14.00 21.80
CA TYR A 549 -5.92 -14.93 21.12
C TYR A 549 -5.77 -16.33 21.71
N ALA A 550 -6.89 -17.00 22.00
CA ALA A 550 -6.93 -18.44 22.19
C ALA A 550 -8.13 -19.03 21.45
N GLY A 551 -7.90 -20.03 20.60
CA GLY A 551 -8.93 -20.61 19.76
C GLY A 551 -8.85 -22.12 19.66
N ARG A 552 -10.02 -22.75 19.71
CA ARG A 552 -10.20 -24.19 19.49
C ARG A 552 -10.92 -24.42 18.17
N PRO A 553 -10.37 -25.24 17.24
CA PRO A 553 -11.06 -25.52 15.99
C PRO A 553 -12.33 -26.34 16.25
N VAL A 554 -13.40 -26.00 15.54
CA VAL A 554 -14.69 -26.70 15.56
C VAL A 554 -14.96 -27.38 14.22
N ARG A 555 -15.62 -28.54 14.26
CA ARG A 555 -15.78 -29.43 13.11
C ARG A 555 -17.22 -29.62 12.66
N ILE A 556 -17.36 -29.85 11.36
CA ILE A 556 -18.56 -30.36 10.69
C ILE A 556 -18.13 -31.55 9.85
N ASP A 557 -18.78 -32.70 10.01
CA ASP A 557 -18.47 -33.94 9.29
C ASP A 557 -16.98 -34.32 9.38
N GLY A 558 -16.38 -34.12 10.56
CA GLY A 558 -14.96 -34.39 10.85
C GLY A 558 -13.98 -33.35 10.28
N ARG A 559 -14.46 -32.31 9.58
CA ARG A 559 -13.61 -31.26 8.97
C ARG A 559 -13.63 -30.00 9.81
N ARG A 560 -12.46 -29.38 10.02
CA ARG A 560 -12.30 -28.15 10.80
C ARG A 560 -12.84 -26.96 9.98
N VAL A 561 -14.06 -26.53 10.26
CA VAL A 561 -14.72 -25.48 9.46
C VAL A 561 -14.63 -24.10 10.10
N GLY A 562 -14.23 -24.02 11.37
CA GLY A 562 -14.26 -22.78 12.14
C GLY A 562 -13.56 -22.91 13.48
N THR A 563 -13.81 -21.95 14.38
CA THR A 563 -13.26 -21.93 15.74
C THR A 563 -14.26 -21.39 16.75
N LEU A 564 -14.19 -21.86 18.00
CA LEU A 564 -14.54 -21.04 19.16
C LEU A 564 -13.25 -20.35 19.64
N CYS A 565 -13.24 -19.04 19.76
CA CYS A 565 -12.08 -18.30 20.25
C CYS A 565 -12.43 -17.18 21.23
N VAL A 566 -11.44 -16.81 22.04
CA VAL A 566 -11.47 -15.68 22.96
C VAL A 566 -10.33 -14.73 22.60
N VAL A 567 -10.60 -13.42 22.68
CA VAL A 567 -9.63 -12.40 22.28
C VAL A 567 -9.61 -11.23 23.26
N ASP A 568 -8.44 -10.60 23.40
CA ASP A 568 -8.28 -9.38 24.20
C ASP A 568 -7.28 -8.41 23.55
N SER A 569 -7.46 -7.13 23.85
CA SER A 569 -6.54 -6.02 23.62
C SER A 569 -5.34 -5.99 24.58
N ARG A 570 -5.29 -6.87 25.59
CA ARG A 570 -4.18 -7.05 26.53
C ARG A 570 -3.56 -8.43 26.40
N PRO A 571 -2.23 -8.59 26.57
CA PRO A 571 -1.60 -9.90 26.64
C PRO A 571 -2.19 -10.74 27.77
N ARG A 572 -2.33 -12.06 27.56
CA ARG A 572 -2.80 -13.00 28.59
C ARG A 572 -2.08 -14.33 28.51
N GLN A 573 -2.07 -15.05 29.62
CA GLN A 573 -1.72 -16.47 29.67
C GLN A 573 -2.94 -17.23 30.20
N LEU A 574 -3.18 -18.43 29.66
CA LEU A 574 -4.22 -19.34 30.13
C LEU A 574 -3.55 -20.52 30.84
N GLY A 575 -4.10 -20.92 31.99
CA GLY A 575 -3.69 -22.15 32.67
C GLY A 575 -4.37 -23.39 32.10
N ASP A 576 -3.98 -24.58 32.56
CA ASP A 576 -4.55 -25.84 32.08
C ASP A 576 -6.07 -25.94 32.29
N GLU A 577 -6.59 -25.41 33.42
CA GLU A 577 -8.02 -25.37 33.70
C GLU A 577 -8.78 -24.47 32.70
N ASP A 578 -8.21 -23.32 32.34
CA ASP A 578 -8.79 -22.41 31.35
C ASP A 578 -8.83 -23.06 29.96
N LEU A 579 -7.73 -23.73 29.58
CA LEU A 579 -7.62 -24.45 28.31
C LEU A 579 -8.66 -25.57 28.23
N GLN A 580 -8.85 -26.33 29.30
CA GLN A 580 -9.88 -27.37 29.37
C GLN A 580 -11.29 -26.78 29.28
N ALA A 581 -11.56 -25.69 29.99
CA ALA A 581 -12.86 -25.03 29.93
C ALA A 581 -13.18 -24.50 28.52
N LEU A 582 -12.18 -23.98 27.80
CA LEU A 582 -12.37 -23.49 26.43
C LEU A 582 -12.60 -24.65 25.44
N ASP A 583 -11.94 -25.79 25.67
CA ASP A 583 -12.17 -27.04 24.92
C ASP A 583 -13.60 -27.55 25.12
N ASP A 584 -14.09 -27.59 26.36
CA ASP A 584 -15.45 -28.01 26.70
C ASP A 584 -16.50 -27.12 26.04
N LEU A 585 -16.31 -25.79 26.05
CA LEU A 585 -17.20 -24.85 25.36
C LEU A 585 -17.16 -25.04 23.84
N ALA A 586 -16.00 -25.33 23.26
CA ALA A 586 -15.88 -25.58 21.83
C ALA A 586 -16.60 -26.87 21.42
N ALA A 587 -16.57 -27.90 22.26
CA ALA A 587 -17.34 -29.12 22.07
C ALA A 587 -18.87 -28.88 22.12
N LEU A 588 -19.33 -27.89 22.90
CA LEU A 588 -20.74 -27.45 22.83
C LEU A 588 -21.06 -26.78 21.49
N VAL A 589 -20.16 -25.93 20.98
CA VAL A 589 -20.34 -25.32 19.64
C VAL A 589 -20.42 -26.38 18.55
N GLU A 590 -19.56 -27.40 18.58
CA GLU A 590 -19.62 -28.50 17.60
C GLU A 590 -20.98 -29.21 17.61
N LYS A 591 -21.59 -29.43 18.79
CA LYS A 591 -22.93 -30.02 18.90
C LYS A 591 -24.04 -29.12 18.33
N GLU A 592 -23.87 -27.81 18.40
CA GLU A 592 -24.83 -26.86 17.81
C GLU A 592 -24.65 -26.71 16.28
N LEU A 593 -23.48 -27.10 15.75
CA LEU A 593 -23.16 -27.10 14.31
C LEU A 593 -23.57 -28.40 13.60
N SER A 594 -23.62 -29.52 14.35
CA SER A 594 -24.05 -30.84 13.86
C SER A 594 -25.55 -30.90 13.64
#